data_AF-A0A0W8DQJ9-F1
#
_entry.id   AF-A0A0W8DQJ9-F1
#
_cell.length_a   1.000
_cell.length_b   1.000
_cell.length_c   1.000
_cell.angle_alpha   90.00
_cell.angle_beta   90.00
_cell.angle_gamma   90.00
#
_symmetry.space_group_name_H-M   'P 1'
#
loop_
_entity.id
_entity.type
_entity.pdbx_description
1 polymer ?
#
loop_
_entity_poly.entity_id
_entity_poly.type
_entity_poly.pdbx_seq_one_letter_code
_entity_poly.pdbx_strand_id
1 'polypeptide(L)'
;MKANLESVKLRDDLQFAIMKAEQLTVLDPKASAGSKKNPMDIKSLVDVFTVFGFSADDIIDKHDQCTIFKKIRAELDDLLRDLSLNTKKYDKAIVLRDRLRLIKREFVEMQGIYEGRPRAENYEREILHRQKELKKTHEVERAQLETYLNKLQEPHVKFSSLLLELKNTEKNLAKLKLFEDAKNVFVRVDSMEREERVLNTAKFERFKENKRALLLQKQQQELAEAEEKLTEKRYVVQRANDNHRKT
;
A
#
# COMPACT_ATOMS: atom_id res chain seq x y z
N MET A 1 7.22 -32.41 9.55
CA MET A 1 8.37 -31.59 10.00
C MET A 1 8.06 -30.10 10.19
N LYS A 2 7.05 -29.49 9.54
CA LYS A 2 6.72 -28.05 9.71
C LYS A 2 6.12 -27.68 11.09
N ALA A 3 5.33 -28.54 11.71
CA ALA A 3 4.70 -28.25 13.01
C ALA A 3 5.70 -28.10 14.17
N ASN A 4 6.90 -28.70 14.05
CA ASN A 4 7.90 -28.63 15.12
C ASN A 4 8.61 -27.27 15.14
N LEU A 5 8.81 -26.62 13.97
CA LEU A 5 9.43 -25.29 13.88
C LEU A 5 8.54 -24.17 14.42
N GLU A 6 7.21 -24.25 14.24
CA GLU A 6 6.29 -23.26 14.83
C GLU A 6 6.24 -23.39 16.36
N SER A 7 6.28 -24.62 16.89
CA SER A 7 6.30 -24.85 18.34
C SER A 7 7.60 -24.41 19.02
N VAL A 8 8.72 -24.39 18.27
CA VAL A 8 10.02 -23.90 18.73
C VAL A 8 10.05 -22.37 18.67
N LYS A 9 9.56 -21.75 17.57
CA LYS A 9 9.41 -20.29 17.49
C LYS A 9 8.52 -19.71 18.57
N LEU A 10 7.36 -20.33 18.83
CA LEU A 10 6.46 -19.91 19.92
C LEU A 10 7.12 -20.04 21.30
N ARG A 11 7.99 -21.03 21.50
CA ARG A 11 8.74 -21.20 22.75
C ARG A 11 9.83 -20.14 22.90
N ASP A 12 10.55 -19.85 21.83
CA ASP A 12 11.59 -18.82 21.79
C ASP A 12 10.97 -17.42 21.96
N ASP A 13 9.83 -17.13 21.33
CA ASP A 13 9.11 -15.86 21.47
C ASP A 13 8.51 -15.70 22.88
N LEU A 14 8.02 -16.80 23.49
CA LEU A 14 7.54 -16.78 24.87
C LEU A 14 8.69 -16.62 25.86
N GLN A 15 9.84 -17.28 25.63
CA GLN A 15 11.05 -17.06 26.42
C GLN A 15 11.60 -15.64 26.24
N PHE A 16 11.53 -15.07 25.04
CA PHE A 16 11.89 -13.68 24.79
C PHE A 16 10.95 -12.72 25.50
N ALA A 17 9.64 -12.99 25.49
CA ALA A 17 8.64 -12.20 26.20
C ALA A 17 8.79 -12.31 27.73
N ILE A 18 9.08 -13.51 28.25
CA ILE A 18 9.36 -13.74 29.68
C ILE A 18 10.68 -13.09 30.08
N MET A 19 11.74 -13.18 29.27
CA MET A 19 13.01 -12.52 29.53
C MET A 19 12.88 -10.99 29.45
N LYS A 20 12.06 -10.45 28.53
CA LYS A 20 11.71 -9.02 28.50
C LYS A 20 10.90 -8.61 29.72
N ALA A 21 9.93 -9.43 30.14
CA ALA A 21 9.14 -9.18 31.34
C ALA A 21 10.00 -9.28 32.61
N GLU A 22 10.96 -10.20 32.66
CA GLU A 22 11.93 -10.36 33.73
C GLU A 22 12.96 -9.22 33.74
N GLN A 23 13.44 -8.76 32.59
CA GLN A 23 14.27 -7.55 32.50
C GLN A 23 13.49 -6.28 32.90
N LEU A 24 12.17 -6.25 32.72
CA LEU A 24 11.28 -5.19 33.23
C LEU A 24 10.97 -5.33 34.73
N THR A 25 10.98 -6.55 35.30
CA THR A 25 10.87 -6.75 36.76
C THR A 25 12.22 -6.62 37.49
N VAL A 26 13.33 -6.58 36.77
CA VAL A 26 14.66 -6.16 37.26
C VAL A 26 14.79 -4.62 37.35
N LEU A 27 13.68 -3.88 37.20
CA LEU A 27 13.51 -2.59 37.87
C LEU A 27 13.24 -2.83 39.36
N ASP A 28 14.33 -3.25 40.02
CA ASP A 28 14.66 -3.10 41.42
C ASP A 28 13.64 -2.25 42.22
N PRO A 29 12.87 -2.83 43.17
CA PRO A 29 11.98 -2.08 44.06
C PRO A 29 12.74 -1.07 44.93
N LYS A 30 14.08 -1.13 44.92
CA LYS A 30 15.02 -0.23 45.60
C LYS A 30 15.92 0.58 44.66
N ALA A 31 15.73 0.53 43.34
CA ALA A 31 16.33 1.54 42.46
C ALA A 31 15.63 2.87 42.73
N SER A 32 16.27 3.66 43.59
CA SER A 32 16.03 5.07 43.83
C SER A 32 15.40 5.74 42.61
N ALA A 33 14.18 6.22 42.80
CA ALA A 33 13.52 7.26 42.01
C ALA A 33 14.55 8.13 41.27
N GLY A 34 14.70 7.86 39.97
CA GLY A 34 15.43 8.72 39.05
C GLY A 34 14.71 10.07 39.04
N SER A 35 15.26 11.00 39.81
CA SER A 35 14.72 12.34 40.11
C SER A 35 13.50 12.34 41.05
N LYS A 36 13.77 12.61 42.33
CA LYS A 36 12.82 13.23 43.28
C LYS A 36 12.45 14.64 42.80
N LYS A 37 11.82 14.77 41.63
CA LYS A 37 11.07 15.98 41.32
C LYS A 37 9.84 15.95 42.22
N ASN A 38 9.54 17.05 42.89
CA ASN A 38 8.33 17.09 43.69
C ASN A 38 7.15 16.81 42.74
N PRO A 39 6.11 16.07 43.14
CA PRO A 39 4.95 15.86 42.28
C PRO A 39 4.28 17.19 41.88
N MET A 40 4.60 18.27 42.61
CA MET A 40 4.26 19.66 42.28
C MET A 40 5.02 20.25 41.08
N ASP A 41 6.11 19.63 40.62
CA ASP A 41 6.91 20.09 39.48
C ASP A 41 6.40 19.51 38.15
N ILE A 42 5.50 18.52 38.20
CA ILE A 42 4.84 17.94 37.04
C ILE A 42 3.75 18.91 36.59
N LYS A 43 3.92 19.53 35.42
CA LYS A 43 2.98 20.51 34.86
C LYS A 43 2.20 19.96 33.67
N SER A 44 2.77 19.00 32.96
CA SER A 44 2.22 18.42 31.74
C SER A 44 2.51 16.92 31.63
N LEU A 45 1.82 16.25 30.71
CA LEU A 45 2.06 14.85 30.36
C LEU A 45 3.46 14.63 29.74
N VAL A 46 4.04 15.64 29.10
CA VAL A 46 5.43 15.58 28.65
C VAL A 46 6.37 15.45 29.84
N ASP A 47 6.16 16.26 30.90
CA ASP A 47 6.95 16.17 32.12
C ASP A 47 6.82 14.79 32.78
N VAL A 48 5.61 14.22 32.77
CA VAL A 48 5.33 12.85 33.24
C VAL A 48 6.23 11.84 32.53
N PHE A 49 6.31 11.88 31.21
CA PHE A 49 7.15 10.94 30.45
C PHE A 49 8.65 11.22 30.63
N THR A 50 9.06 12.48 30.77
CA THR A 50 10.47 12.81 31.09
C THR A 50 10.93 12.32 32.46
N VAL A 51 10.03 12.28 33.47
CA VAL A 51 10.34 11.73 34.80
C VAL A 51 10.64 10.23 34.72
N PHE A 52 10.06 9.55 33.74
CA PHE A 52 10.28 8.12 33.49
C PHE A 52 11.35 7.86 32.41
N GLY A 53 12.06 8.91 31.96
CA GLY A 53 13.19 8.80 31.03
C GLY A 53 12.82 8.79 29.54
N PHE A 54 11.57 9.10 29.19
CA PHE A 54 11.11 9.16 27.81
C PHE A 54 11.16 10.58 27.24
N SER A 55 11.55 10.69 25.97
CA SER A 55 11.47 11.91 25.17
C SER A 55 10.09 12.08 24.53
N ALA A 56 9.76 13.30 24.11
CA ALA A 56 8.48 13.60 23.45
C ALA A 56 8.28 12.87 22.12
N ASP A 57 9.38 12.43 21.49
CA ASP A 57 9.39 11.72 20.22
C ASP A 57 9.42 10.18 20.37
N ASP A 58 9.56 9.67 21.60
CA ASP A 58 9.65 8.23 21.84
C ASP A 58 8.29 7.55 21.66
N ILE A 59 8.29 6.42 20.93
CA ILE A 59 7.12 5.57 20.76
C ILE A 59 7.05 4.63 21.96
N ILE A 60 6.16 4.95 22.90
CA ILE A 60 5.95 4.17 24.13
C ILE A 60 4.85 3.14 23.88
N ASP A 61 5.00 1.91 24.39
CA ASP A 61 3.95 0.91 24.28
C ASP A 61 2.70 1.27 25.10
N LYS A 62 1.51 0.84 24.65
CA LYS A 62 0.24 1.14 25.32
C LYS A 62 0.22 0.66 26.77
N HIS A 63 0.81 -0.50 27.05
CA HIS A 63 0.89 -1.04 28.41
C HIS A 63 1.72 -0.14 29.32
N ASP A 64 2.86 0.32 28.83
CA ASP A 64 3.79 1.18 29.58
C ASP A 64 3.19 2.57 29.79
N GLN A 65 2.55 3.15 28.77
CA GLN A 65 1.82 4.42 28.88
C GLN A 65 0.75 4.36 29.99
N CYS A 66 -0.04 3.29 30.03
CA CYS A 66 -1.08 3.10 31.03
C CYS A 66 -0.49 2.90 32.44
N THR A 67 0.63 2.20 32.55
CA THR A 67 1.30 1.92 33.82
C THR A 67 1.92 3.18 34.40
N ILE A 68 2.63 3.96 33.58
CA ILE A 68 3.22 5.26 33.95
C ILE A 68 2.13 6.24 34.42
N PHE A 69 1.04 6.35 33.64
CA PHE A 69 -0.06 7.24 33.99
C PHE A 69 -0.77 6.83 35.28
N LYS A 70 -1.02 5.52 35.50
CA LYS A 70 -1.62 5.01 36.74
C LYS A 70 -0.74 5.34 37.96
N LYS A 71 0.58 5.18 37.83
CA LYS A 71 1.53 5.43 38.92
C LYS A 71 1.55 6.91 39.31
N ILE A 72 1.72 7.81 38.35
CA ILE A 72 1.71 9.26 38.62
C ILE A 72 0.36 9.75 39.11
N ARG A 73 -0.73 9.22 38.55
CA ARG A 73 -2.07 9.57 39.03
C ARG A 73 -2.25 9.22 40.51
N ALA A 74 -1.82 8.03 40.93
CA ALA A 74 -1.86 7.64 42.33
C ALA A 74 -1.04 8.58 43.21
N GLU A 75 0.19 8.91 42.81
CA GLU A 75 1.07 9.84 43.54
C GLU A 75 0.48 11.25 43.67
N LEU A 76 -0.14 11.78 42.61
CA LEU A 76 -0.80 13.09 42.63
C LEU A 76 -2.12 13.08 43.42
N ASP A 77 -2.90 12.00 43.35
CA ASP A 77 -4.14 11.83 44.12
C ASP A 77 -3.83 11.72 45.63
N ASP A 78 -2.76 11.02 46.02
CA ASP A 78 -2.31 10.91 47.42
C ASP A 78 -1.80 12.24 47.96
N LEU A 79 -1.01 12.99 47.17
CA LEU A 79 -0.58 14.33 47.55
C LEU A 79 -1.75 15.30 47.67
N LEU A 80 -2.76 15.18 46.81
CA LEU A 80 -3.99 15.98 46.89
C LEU A 80 -4.77 15.69 48.17
N ARG A 81 -4.88 14.41 48.57
CA ARG A 81 -5.51 13.99 49.84
C ARG A 81 -4.77 14.57 51.04
N ASP A 82 -3.44 14.49 51.05
CA ASP A 82 -2.61 15.02 52.13
C ASP A 82 -2.70 16.55 52.25
N LEU A 83 -2.70 17.27 51.11
CA LEU A 83 -2.87 18.72 51.07
C LEU A 83 -4.25 19.19 51.53
N SER A 84 -5.29 18.37 51.28
CA SER A 84 -6.68 18.70 51.60
C SER A 84 -7.07 18.32 53.02
N LEU A 85 -6.58 17.20 53.54
CA LEU A 85 -7.00 16.62 54.82
C LEU A 85 -6.03 16.94 55.96
N ASN A 86 -4.72 16.86 55.72
CA ASN A 86 -3.72 16.92 56.79
C ASN A 86 -3.11 18.31 56.94
N THR A 87 -2.80 18.99 55.84
CA THR A 87 -2.09 20.28 55.88
C THR A 87 -2.95 21.52 55.64
N LYS A 88 -4.23 21.34 55.24
CA LYS A 88 -5.21 22.41 54.98
C LYS A 88 -4.72 23.51 54.02
N LYS A 89 -3.80 23.18 53.11
CA LYS A 89 -3.24 24.12 52.11
C LYS A 89 -4.09 24.09 50.84
N TYR A 90 -5.32 24.59 50.95
CA TYR A 90 -6.34 24.50 49.91
C TYR A 90 -5.93 25.13 48.57
N ASP A 91 -5.21 26.25 48.57
CA ASP A 91 -4.74 26.90 47.35
C ASP A 91 -3.83 25.98 46.51
N LYS A 92 -2.94 25.25 47.20
CA LYS A 92 -2.05 24.29 46.54
C LYS A 92 -2.80 23.05 46.05
N ALA A 93 -3.83 22.62 46.79
CA ALA A 93 -4.69 21.52 46.38
C ALA A 93 -5.51 21.87 45.12
N ILE A 94 -5.99 23.11 44.99
CA ILE A 94 -6.71 23.58 43.79
C ILE A 94 -5.79 23.53 42.56
N VAL A 95 -4.58 24.06 42.67
CA VAL A 95 -3.59 24.04 41.59
C VAL A 95 -3.25 22.61 41.18
N LEU A 96 -3.06 21.70 42.15
CA LEU A 96 -2.76 20.30 41.88
C LEU A 96 -3.93 19.57 41.21
N ARG A 97 -5.17 19.85 41.64
CA ARG A 97 -6.40 19.31 41.03
C ARG A 97 -6.52 19.73 39.57
N ASP A 98 -6.29 21.00 39.27
CA ASP A 98 -6.43 21.53 37.91
C ASP A 98 -5.31 21.01 36.99
N ARG A 99 -4.10 20.81 37.51
CA ARG A 99 -3.02 20.11 36.80
C ARG A 99 -3.34 18.64 36.55
N LEU A 100 -3.89 17.93 37.52
CA LEU A 100 -4.29 16.54 37.35
C LEU A 100 -5.39 16.41 36.28
N ARG A 101 -6.31 17.39 36.18
CA ARG A 101 -7.29 17.45 35.08
C ARG A 101 -6.64 17.68 33.73
N LEU A 102 -5.63 18.56 33.66
CA LEU A 102 -4.88 18.82 32.44
C LEU A 102 -4.15 17.56 31.95
N ILE A 103 -3.38 16.90 32.82
CA ILE A 103 -2.64 15.68 32.50
C ILE A 103 -3.59 14.54 32.08
N LYS A 104 -4.77 14.43 32.72
CA LYS A 104 -5.82 13.49 32.30
C LYS A 104 -6.32 13.75 30.89
N ARG A 105 -6.51 15.02 30.52
CA ARG A 105 -6.95 15.41 29.17
C ARG A 105 -5.87 15.11 28.13
N GLU A 106 -4.64 15.56 28.39
CA GLU A 106 -3.49 15.32 27.51
C GLU A 106 -3.25 13.82 27.28
N PHE A 107 -3.45 12.99 28.32
CA PHE A 107 -3.30 11.53 28.20
C PHE A 107 -4.35 10.92 27.27
N VAL A 108 -5.60 11.37 27.35
CA VAL A 108 -6.68 10.92 26.47
C VAL A 108 -6.40 11.33 25.01
N GLU A 109 -5.96 12.58 24.80
CA GLU A 109 -5.58 13.08 23.47
C GLU A 109 -4.42 12.26 22.87
N MET A 110 -3.38 11.98 23.67
CA MET A 110 -2.26 11.15 23.26
C MET A 110 -2.69 9.72 22.92
N GLN A 111 -3.51 9.07 23.76
CA GLN A 111 -4.06 7.74 23.46
C GLN A 111 -4.81 7.72 22.11
N GLY A 112 -5.61 8.75 21.81
CA GLY A 112 -6.31 8.86 20.52
C GLY A 112 -5.38 8.93 19.31
N ILE A 113 -4.24 9.62 19.43
CA ILE A 113 -3.23 9.73 18.37
C ILE A 113 -2.52 8.38 18.15
N TYR A 114 -2.18 7.69 19.23
CA TYR A 114 -1.52 6.38 19.19
C TYR A 114 -2.42 5.26 18.69
N GLU A 115 -3.73 5.31 18.93
CA GLU A 115 -4.68 4.34 18.36
C GLU A 115 -4.97 4.60 16.87
N GLY A 116 -4.80 5.84 16.40
CA GLY A 116 -4.99 6.23 15.00
C GLY A 116 -3.81 5.90 14.07
N ARG A 117 -2.55 6.03 14.53
CA ARG A 117 -1.35 5.80 13.70
C ARG A 117 -1.21 4.36 13.13
N PRO A 118 -1.36 3.28 13.92
CA PRO A 118 -1.22 1.92 13.42
C PRO A 118 -2.25 1.56 12.36
N ARG A 119 -3.43 2.18 12.41
CA ARG A 119 -4.49 1.99 11.41
C ARG A 119 -4.08 2.61 10.07
N ALA A 120 -3.62 3.86 10.07
CA ALA A 120 -3.20 4.55 8.85
C ALA A 120 -2.05 3.82 8.13
N GLU A 121 -1.00 3.41 8.87
CA GLU A 121 0.14 2.70 8.30
C GLU A 121 -0.24 1.33 7.72
N ASN A 122 -1.15 0.60 8.38
CA ASN A 122 -1.64 -0.68 7.86
C ASN A 122 -2.45 -0.50 6.58
N TYR A 123 -3.27 0.56 6.48
CA TYR A 123 -3.99 0.86 5.25
C TYR A 123 -3.03 1.20 4.10
N GLU A 124 -2.00 2.01 4.34
CA GLU A 124 -1.01 2.33 3.30
C GLU A 124 -0.26 1.09 2.79
N ARG A 125 0.10 0.18 3.69
CA ARG A 125 0.72 -1.11 3.32
C ARG A 125 -0.23 -1.98 2.50
N GLU A 126 -1.49 -2.09 2.91
CA GLU A 126 -2.50 -2.86 2.16
C GLU A 126 -2.74 -2.27 0.76
N ILE A 127 -2.74 -0.94 0.65
CA ILE A 127 -2.88 -0.22 -0.62
C ILE A 127 -1.71 -0.55 -1.56
N LEU A 128 -0.48 -0.45 -1.05
CA LEU A 128 0.72 -0.78 -1.83
C LEU A 128 0.72 -2.25 -2.27
N HIS A 129 0.30 -3.15 -1.37
CA HIS A 129 0.18 -4.57 -1.70
C HIS A 129 -0.82 -4.80 -2.83
N ARG A 130 -2.02 -4.22 -2.75
CA ARG A 130 -3.04 -4.35 -3.81
C ARG A 130 -2.57 -3.78 -5.15
N GLN A 131 -1.89 -2.64 -5.15
CA GLN A 131 -1.30 -2.06 -6.37
C GLN A 131 -0.25 -2.99 -6.99
N LYS A 132 0.59 -3.62 -6.16
CA LYS A 132 1.62 -4.56 -6.62
C LYS A 132 0.99 -5.82 -7.22
N GLU A 133 -0.04 -6.37 -6.59
CA GLU A 133 -0.77 -7.53 -7.12
C GLU A 133 -1.45 -7.20 -8.46
N LEU A 134 -2.07 -6.03 -8.58
CA LEU A 134 -2.71 -5.59 -9.83
C LEU A 134 -1.70 -5.45 -10.98
N LYS A 135 -0.49 -4.94 -10.69
CA LYS A 135 0.58 -4.87 -11.70
C LYS A 135 1.02 -6.25 -12.16
N LYS A 136 1.15 -7.22 -11.24
CA LYS A 136 1.48 -8.60 -11.59
C LYS A 136 0.41 -9.23 -12.48
N THR A 137 -0.87 -9.00 -12.19
CA THR A 137 -1.95 -9.52 -13.05
C THR A 137 -1.87 -8.91 -14.45
N HIS A 138 -1.60 -7.61 -14.56
CA HIS A 138 -1.42 -6.94 -15.86
C HIS A 138 -0.23 -7.49 -16.66
N GLU A 139 0.88 -7.83 -15.98
CA GLU A 139 2.05 -8.47 -16.61
C GLU A 139 1.70 -9.85 -17.18
N VAL A 140 0.97 -10.67 -16.41
CA VAL A 140 0.54 -12.00 -16.85
C VAL A 140 -0.40 -11.90 -18.04
N GLU A 141 -1.39 -11.00 -18.01
CA GLU A 141 -2.31 -10.78 -19.13
C GLU A 141 -1.57 -10.36 -20.41
N ARG A 142 -0.58 -9.48 -20.29
CA ARG A 142 0.27 -9.06 -21.43
C ARG A 142 1.05 -10.25 -22.00
N ALA A 143 1.68 -11.04 -21.14
CA ALA A 143 2.44 -12.21 -21.57
C ALA A 143 1.54 -13.26 -22.25
N GLN A 144 0.33 -13.48 -21.73
CA GLN A 144 -0.67 -14.36 -22.33
C GLN A 144 -1.11 -13.84 -23.70
N LEU A 145 -1.37 -12.53 -23.82
CA LEU A 145 -1.75 -11.92 -25.10
C LEU A 145 -0.64 -12.06 -26.13
N GLU A 146 0.60 -11.72 -25.79
CA GLU A 146 1.73 -11.87 -26.73
C GLU A 146 1.93 -13.33 -27.15
N THR A 147 1.80 -14.26 -26.21
CA THR A 147 1.85 -15.71 -26.52
C THR A 147 0.76 -16.11 -27.51
N TYR A 148 -0.46 -15.58 -27.34
CA TYR A 148 -1.58 -15.82 -28.24
C TYR A 148 -1.34 -15.20 -29.62
N LEU A 149 -0.88 -13.94 -29.68
CA LEU A 149 -0.61 -13.23 -30.94
C LEU A 149 0.51 -13.88 -31.75
N ASN A 150 1.52 -14.45 -31.08
CA ASN A 150 2.62 -15.15 -31.73
C ASN A 150 2.21 -16.52 -32.32
N LYS A 151 1.21 -17.18 -31.72
CA LYS A 151 0.69 -18.46 -32.23
C LYS A 151 -0.32 -18.29 -33.37
N LEU A 152 -0.74 -17.06 -33.63
CA LEU A 152 -1.76 -16.75 -34.62
C LEU A 152 -1.16 -16.88 -36.02
N GLN A 153 -1.69 -17.80 -36.82
CA GLN A 153 -1.27 -17.97 -38.21
C GLN A 153 -1.66 -16.75 -39.05
N GLU A 154 -0.81 -16.41 -40.02
CA GLU A 154 -1.10 -15.33 -40.96
C GLU A 154 -2.34 -15.68 -41.81
N PRO A 155 -3.31 -14.76 -41.93
CA PRO A 155 -4.52 -15.00 -42.68
C PRO A 155 -4.21 -15.13 -44.18
N HIS A 156 -4.90 -16.07 -44.84
CA HIS A 156 -4.78 -16.31 -46.27
C HIS A 156 -5.02 -15.02 -47.08
N VAL A 157 -4.06 -14.68 -47.94
CA VAL A 157 -4.13 -13.49 -48.80
C VAL A 157 -5.22 -13.67 -49.86
N LYS A 158 -6.21 -12.78 -49.88
CA LYS A 158 -7.24 -12.75 -50.93
C LYS A 158 -6.80 -11.76 -52.01
N PHE A 159 -6.46 -12.28 -53.17
CA PHE A 159 -6.07 -11.46 -54.32
C PHE A 159 -7.27 -10.75 -54.95
N SER A 160 -7.06 -9.57 -55.51
CA SER A 160 -8.12 -8.85 -56.25
C SER A 160 -8.55 -9.63 -57.50
N SER A 161 -9.81 -9.44 -57.93
CA SER A 161 -10.34 -10.03 -59.17
C SER A 161 -9.48 -9.66 -60.39
N LEU A 162 -9.04 -8.41 -60.45
CA LEU A 162 -8.14 -7.92 -61.49
C LEU A 162 -6.82 -8.69 -61.53
N LEU A 163 -6.19 -8.95 -60.38
CA LEU A 163 -4.95 -9.72 -60.33
C LEU A 163 -5.16 -11.17 -60.81
N LEU A 164 -6.30 -11.78 -60.45
CA LEU A 164 -6.66 -13.13 -60.91
C LEU A 164 -6.92 -13.17 -62.42
N GLU A 165 -7.60 -12.17 -62.96
CA GLU A 165 -7.81 -12.01 -64.40
C GLU A 165 -6.49 -11.83 -65.14
N LEU A 166 -5.59 -10.97 -64.65
CA LEU A 166 -4.26 -10.76 -65.24
C LEU A 166 -3.39 -12.02 -65.22
N LYS A 167 -3.49 -12.85 -64.17
CA LYS A 167 -2.83 -14.18 -64.14
C LYS A 167 -3.38 -15.13 -65.20
N ASN A 168 -4.68 -15.05 -65.50
CA ASN A 168 -5.28 -15.86 -66.55
C ASN A 168 -4.90 -15.33 -67.95
N THR A 169 -4.86 -14.01 -68.14
CA THR A 169 -4.44 -13.43 -69.43
C THR A 169 -2.97 -13.71 -69.71
N GLU A 170 -2.09 -13.61 -68.72
CA GLU A 170 -0.67 -14.00 -68.83
C GLU A 170 -0.53 -15.45 -69.34
N LYS A 171 -1.22 -16.40 -68.68
CA LYS A 171 -1.23 -17.81 -69.11
C LYS A 171 -1.73 -18.00 -70.53
N ASN A 172 -2.75 -17.24 -70.94
CA ASN A 172 -3.32 -17.33 -72.27
C ASN A 172 -2.37 -16.74 -73.33
N LEU A 173 -1.73 -15.61 -73.06
CA LEU A 173 -0.72 -15.00 -73.95
C LEU A 173 0.51 -15.91 -74.12
N ALA A 174 0.95 -16.56 -73.04
CA ALA A 174 2.02 -17.55 -73.09
C ALA A 174 1.66 -18.76 -73.96
N LYS A 175 0.41 -19.27 -73.86
CA LYS A 175 -0.09 -20.34 -74.74
C LYS A 175 -0.13 -19.93 -76.21
N LEU A 176 -0.43 -18.66 -76.49
CA LEU A 176 -0.44 -18.09 -77.84
C LEU A 176 0.96 -17.72 -78.37
N LYS A 177 2.03 -17.99 -77.59
CA LYS A 177 3.42 -17.66 -77.93
C LYS A 177 3.70 -16.15 -78.10
N LEU A 178 2.84 -15.31 -77.52
CA LEU A 178 3.02 -13.85 -77.46
C LEU A 178 3.87 -13.50 -76.24
N PHE A 179 5.15 -13.85 -76.28
CA PHE A 179 6.02 -13.83 -75.10
C PHE A 179 6.33 -12.44 -74.57
N GLU A 180 6.48 -11.43 -75.45
CA GLU A 180 6.79 -10.06 -75.00
C GLU A 180 5.60 -9.44 -74.24
N ASP A 181 4.38 -9.62 -74.75
CA ASP A 181 3.16 -9.18 -74.07
C ASP A 181 2.95 -9.96 -72.77
N ALA A 182 3.18 -11.28 -72.77
CA ALA A 182 3.10 -12.09 -71.57
C ALA A 182 4.10 -11.62 -70.49
N LYS A 183 5.33 -11.26 -70.88
CA LYS A 183 6.35 -10.72 -69.97
C LYS A 183 5.92 -9.38 -69.38
N ASN A 184 5.34 -8.48 -70.19
CA ASN A 184 4.84 -7.19 -69.71
C ASN A 184 3.70 -7.37 -68.69
N VAL A 185 2.77 -8.30 -68.96
CA VAL A 185 1.70 -8.63 -68.01
C VAL A 185 2.26 -9.28 -66.75
N PHE A 186 3.24 -10.19 -66.86
CA PHE A 186 3.89 -10.84 -65.72
C PHE A 186 4.51 -9.83 -64.75
N VAL A 187 5.28 -8.85 -65.26
CA VAL A 187 5.90 -7.81 -64.41
C VAL A 187 4.85 -7.06 -63.61
N ARG A 188 3.71 -6.73 -64.23
CA ARG A 188 2.60 -6.04 -63.57
C ARG A 188 1.90 -6.92 -62.54
N VAL A 189 1.66 -8.19 -62.87
CA VAL A 189 1.08 -9.19 -61.94
C VAL A 189 1.96 -9.37 -60.71
N ASP A 190 3.27 -9.52 -60.90
CA ASP A 190 4.22 -9.72 -59.80
C ASP A 190 4.29 -8.48 -58.88
N SER A 191 4.30 -7.26 -59.44
CA SER A 191 4.22 -6.03 -58.64
C SER A 191 2.95 -5.98 -57.80
N MET A 192 1.79 -6.19 -58.43
CA MET A 192 0.49 -6.16 -57.75
C MET A 192 0.37 -7.25 -56.68
N GLU A 193 0.89 -8.45 -56.94
CA GLU A 193 0.87 -9.55 -55.98
C GLU A 193 1.72 -9.22 -54.74
N ARG A 194 2.89 -8.61 -54.93
CA ARG A 194 3.73 -8.16 -53.81
C ARG A 194 3.02 -7.09 -53.00
N GLU A 195 2.44 -6.08 -53.65
CA GLU A 195 1.69 -5.00 -52.99
C GLU A 195 0.52 -5.55 -52.17
N GLU A 196 -0.29 -6.46 -52.72
CA GLU A 196 -1.43 -7.03 -52.01
C GLU A 196 -1.01 -7.90 -50.81
N ARG A 197 0.10 -8.66 -50.94
CA ARG A 197 0.68 -9.41 -49.80
C ARG A 197 1.20 -8.48 -48.70
N VAL A 198 1.87 -7.38 -49.08
CA VAL A 198 2.35 -6.36 -48.13
C VAL A 198 1.17 -5.67 -47.42
N LEU A 199 0.10 -5.36 -48.16
CA LEU A 199 -1.11 -4.79 -47.56
C LEU A 199 -1.79 -5.75 -46.60
N ASN A 200 -1.85 -7.04 -46.93
CA ASN A 200 -2.46 -8.04 -46.06
C ASN A 200 -1.66 -8.26 -44.76
N THR A 201 -0.33 -8.35 -44.86
CA THR A 201 0.57 -8.44 -43.70
C THR A 201 0.47 -7.18 -42.84
N ALA A 202 0.46 -5.99 -43.43
CA ALA A 202 0.26 -4.74 -42.69
C ALA A 202 -1.09 -4.68 -41.97
N LYS A 203 -2.18 -5.16 -42.61
CA LYS A 203 -3.49 -5.25 -41.95
C LYS A 203 -3.49 -6.23 -40.78
N PHE A 204 -2.78 -7.35 -40.90
CA PHE A 204 -2.66 -8.33 -39.83
C PHE A 204 -1.85 -7.80 -38.64
N GLU A 205 -0.75 -7.10 -38.89
CA GLU A 205 0.01 -6.44 -37.83
C GLU A 205 -0.82 -5.35 -37.13
N ARG A 206 -1.55 -4.53 -37.88
CA ARG A 206 -2.51 -3.57 -37.29
C ARG A 206 -3.57 -4.26 -36.43
N PHE A 207 -4.04 -5.44 -36.81
CA PHE A 207 -4.97 -6.21 -35.98
C PHE A 207 -4.32 -6.63 -34.65
N LYS A 208 -3.06 -7.10 -34.67
CA LYS A 208 -2.31 -7.42 -33.44
C LYS A 208 -2.12 -6.18 -32.57
N GLU A 209 -1.73 -5.05 -33.17
CA GLU A 209 -1.58 -3.76 -32.48
C GLU A 209 -2.89 -3.29 -31.84
N ASN A 210 -4.01 -3.39 -32.55
CA ASN A 210 -5.32 -3.03 -32.01
C ASN A 210 -5.70 -3.90 -30.79
N LYS A 211 -5.34 -5.19 -30.79
CA LYS A 211 -5.55 -6.06 -29.63
C LYS A 211 -4.66 -5.66 -28.44
N ARG A 212 -3.40 -5.30 -28.69
CA ARG A 212 -2.50 -4.75 -27.66
C ARG A 212 -3.03 -3.45 -27.07
N ALA A 213 -3.50 -2.54 -27.93
CA ALA A 213 -4.06 -1.25 -27.53
C ALA A 213 -5.32 -1.42 -26.68
N LEU A 214 -6.22 -2.34 -27.05
CA LEU A 214 -7.43 -2.62 -26.28
C LEU A 214 -7.12 -3.15 -24.87
N LEU A 215 -6.15 -4.07 -24.74
CA LEU A 215 -5.72 -4.55 -23.44
C LEU A 215 -5.11 -3.42 -22.60
N LEU A 216 -4.27 -2.58 -23.22
CA LEU A 216 -3.66 -1.44 -22.53
C LEU A 216 -4.71 -0.45 -22.03
N GLN A 217 -5.73 -0.16 -22.83
CA GLN A 217 -6.85 0.70 -22.43
C GLN A 217 -7.60 0.11 -21.23
N LYS A 218 -7.89 -1.20 -21.26
CA LYS A 218 -8.54 -1.89 -20.14
C LYS A 218 -7.70 -1.78 -18.86
N GLN A 219 -6.40 -2.01 -18.95
CA GLN A 219 -5.49 -1.92 -17.80
C GLN A 219 -5.40 -0.49 -17.25
N GLN A 220 -5.41 0.53 -18.11
CA GLN A 220 -5.44 1.93 -17.68
C GLN A 220 -6.73 2.26 -16.94
N GLN A 221 -7.89 1.78 -17.43
CA GLN A 221 -9.15 1.98 -16.75
C GLN A 221 -9.18 1.30 -15.37
N GLU A 222 -8.69 0.06 -15.27
CA GLU A 222 -8.59 -0.65 -13.98
C GLU A 222 -7.66 0.07 -12.99
N LEU A 223 -6.56 0.66 -13.46
CA LEU A 223 -5.69 1.49 -12.63
C LEU A 223 -6.40 2.75 -12.15
N ALA A 224 -7.13 3.44 -13.02
CA ALA A 224 -7.90 4.63 -12.66
C ALA A 224 -9.00 4.33 -11.63
N GLU A 225 -9.77 3.24 -11.83
CA GLU A 225 -10.78 2.80 -10.87
C GLU A 225 -10.17 2.37 -9.52
N ALA A 226 -8.99 1.76 -9.55
CA ALA A 226 -8.26 1.42 -8.34
C ALA A 226 -7.80 2.70 -7.62
N GLU A 227 -7.24 3.67 -8.33
CA GLU A 227 -6.84 4.96 -7.76
C GLU A 227 -8.01 5.73 -7.16
N GLU A 228 -9.18 5.75 -7.79
CA GLU A 228 -10.39 6.36 -7.24
C GLU A 228 -10.83 5.69 -5.93
N LYS A 229 -10.86 4.34 -5.88
CA LYS A 229 -11.15 3.61 -4.65
C LYS A 229 -10.13 3.90 -3.55
N LEU A 230 -8.87 4.19 -3.92
CA LEU A 230 -7.83 4.55 -2.98
C LEU A 230 -8.02 5.97 -2.43
N THR A 231 -8.35 6.94 -3.27
CA THR A 231 -8.63 8.31 -2.81
C THR A 231 -9.86 8.32 -1.92
N GLU A 232 -10.92 7.59 -2.25
CA GLU A 232 -12.12 7.46 -1.40
C GLU A 232 -11.78 6.89 -0.01
N LYS A 233 -11.00 5.81 0.05
CA LYS A 233 -10.52 5.24 1.32
C LYS A 233 -9.71 6.24 2.14
N ARG A 234 -8.82 7.01 1.50
CA ARG A 234 -8.04 8.07 2.15
C ARG A 234 -8.94 9.15 2.74
N TYR A 235 -9.96 9.60 2.01
CA TYR A 235 -10.94 10.57 2.50
C TYR A 235 -11.76 10.06 3.69
N VAL A 236 -12.15 8.78 3.68
CA VAL A 236 -12.86 8.16 4.82
C VAL A 236 -11.98 8.14 6.07
N VAL A 237 -10.72 7.75 5.94
CA VAL A 237 -9.76 7.76 7.06
C VAL A 237 -9.53 9.18 7.56
N GLN A 238 -9.37 10.15 6.67
CA GLN A 238 -9.18 11.56 7.04
C GLN A 238 -10.39 12.11 7.81
N ARG A 239 -11.62 11.87 7.32
CA ARG A 239 -12.84 12.26 8.04
C ARG A 239 -12.97 11.58 9.41
N ALA A 240 -12.62 10.30 9.51
CA ALA A 240 -12.62 9.60 10.78
C ALA A 240 -11.64 10.26 11.77
N ASN A 241 -10.43 10.60 11.33
CA ASN A 241 -9.43 11.28 12.16
C ASN A 241 -9.88 12.70 12.56
N ASP A 242 -10.50 13.46 11.65
CA ASP A 242 -10.98 14.81 11.93
C ASP A 242 -12.15 14.80 12.93
N ASN A 243 -13.01 13.79 12.88
CA ASN A 243 -14.07 13.61 13.87
C ASN A 243 -13.50 13.29 15.26
N HIS A 244 -12.46 12.44 15.35
CA HIS A 244 -11.79 12.17 16.63
C HIS A 244 -11.09 13.40 17.21
N ARG A 245 -10.68 14.37 16.39
CA ARG A 245 -10.09 15.64 16.86
C ARG A 245 -11.12 16.65 17.38
N LYS A 246 -12.40 16.49 17.05
CA LYS A 246 -13.48 17.43 17.42
C LYS A 246 -14.26 17.01 18.67
N THR A 247 -14.14 15.75 19.08
CA THR A 247 -14.73 15.18 20.30
C THR A 247 -13.73 15.18 21.44
#